data_AF-A0A5C7I0L2-F1
#
_entry.id   AF-A0A5C7I0L2-F1
#
_cell.length_a   1.000
_cell.length_b   1.000
_cell.length_c   1.000
_cell.angle_alpha   90.00
_cell.angle_beta   90.00
_cell.angle_gamma   90.00
#
_symmetry.space_group_name_H-M   'P 1'
#
loop_
_entity.id
_entity.type
_entity.pdbx_description
1 polymer ?
#
loop_
_entity_poly.entity_id
_entity_poly.type
_entity_poly.pdbx_seq_one_letter_code
_entity_poly.pdbx_strand_id
1 'polypeptide(L)'
;MEAHAVVARLIERELQFPFLALLISGGHNLLIVAHNLGQYTQLGTTIDDAIGEAFDKTAKWLGLDMSRSGGPAVEELALEGDGESVKFSTPMKQHKDCNFSYAGLKTQVRLAIESRNIDGKIPISSVSSQDRSSRADIAASFQSFMQRVAVLHLEERCERAIEWALKIEPSIKHLVVSGGVASNKTVRARLDQVVKKNNLQLVCPPPSLCTDNGVMVAWTGIENFRMGRYDPPPPVDDPEDFLFDLRPRWPLGEEYAEGRSEARSMRKARMHPSLTSIVQASVRQQS
;
A
#
# COMPACT_ATOMS: atom_id res chain seq x y z
N MET A 1 2.67 -9.36 -4.42
CA MET A 1 2.86 -7.97 -4.91
C MET A 1 2.82 -7.90 -6.43
N GLU A 2 3.62 -8.69 -7.17
CA GLU A 2 3.55 -8.74 -8.65
C GLU A 2 2.12 -8.95 -9.16
N ALA A 3 1.40 -9.91 -8.56
CA ALA A 3 0.02 -10.21 -8.92
C ALA A 3 -0.93 -9.01 -8.81
N HIS A 4 -0.74 -8.15 -7.81
CA HIS A 4 -1.54 -6.93 -7.64
C HIS A 4 -1.27 -5.89 -8.74
N ALA A 5 -0.07 -5.87 -9.31
CA ALA A 5 0.27 -4.98 -10.42
C ALA A 5 -0.26 -5.53 -11.76
N VAL A 6 -0.08 -6.83 -12.00
CA VAL A 6 -0.36 -7.46 -13.30
C VAL A 6 -1.86 -7.76 -13.50
N VAL A 7 -2.64 -7.95 -12.43
CA VAL A 7 -4.09 -8.20 -12.54
C VAL A 7 -4.84 -7.09 -13.27
N ALA A 8 -4.34 -5.86 -13.30
CA ALA A 8 -4.94 -4.78 -14.08
C ALA A 8 -4.97 -5.08 -15.59
N ARG A 9 -3.99 -5.84 -16.11
CA ARG A 9 -3.92 -6.25 -17.52
C ARG A 9 -4.97 -7.30 -17.90
N LEU A 10 -5.54 -8.01 -16.92
CA LEU A 10 -6.68 -8.90 -17.16
C LEU A 10 -7.94 -8.11 -17.53
N ILE A 11 -8.09 -6.94 -16.92
CA ILE A 11 -9.29 -6.09 -17.06
C ILE A 11 -9.11 -5.09 -18.19
N GLU A 12 -7.96 -4.42 -18.24
CA GLU A 12 -7.64 -3.44 -19.26
C GLU A 12 -6.68 -4.05 -20.30
N ARG A 13 -7.21 -4.34 -21.49
CA ARG A 13 -6.44 -4.98 -22.57
C ARG A 13 -5.48 -4.01 -23.24
N GLU A 14 -5.75 -2.72 -23.19
CA GLU A 14 -4.87 -1.68 -23.75
C GLU A 14 -3.67 -1.37 -22.85
N LEU A 15 -3.68 -1.86 -21.60
CA LEU A 15 -2.59 -1.68 -20.65
C LEU A 15 -1.36 -2.46 -21.08
N GLN A 16 -0.46 -1.80 -21.79
CA GLN A 16 0.85 -2.34 -22.18
C GLN A 16 1.96 -1.84 -21.25
N PHE A 17 3.04 -2.62 -21.15
CA PHE A 17 4.28 -2.15 -20.54
C PHE A 17 4.95 -1.10 -21.44
N PRO A 18 5.67 -0.12 -20.88
CA PRO A 18 5.83 0.14 -19.45
C PRO A 18 4.64 0.91 -18.86
N PHE A 19 4.34 0.66 -17.59
CA PHE A 19 3.34 1.41 -16.83
C PHE A 19 3.81 1.70 -15.40
N LEU A 20 3.28 2.76 -14.80
CA LEU A 20 3.49 3.05 -13.39
C LEU A 20 2.42 2.29 -12.57
N ALA A 21 2.79 1.72 -11.43
CA ALA A 21 1.85 1.04 -10.54
C ALA A 21 2.00 1.51 -9.10
N LEU A 22 0.86 1.79 -8.48
CA LEU A 22 0.70 2.19 -7.09
C LEU A 22 -0.15 1.12 -6.39
N LEU A 23 0.50 0.30 -5.56
CA LEU A 23 -0.12 -0.78 -4.81
C LEU A 23 -0.39 -0.28 -3.38
N ILE A 24 -1.65 -0.07 -3.03
CA ILE A 24 -2.09 0.55 -1.76
C ILE A 24 -2.98 -0.43 -0.99
N SER A 25 -2.40 -1.04 0.02
CA SER A 25 -3.10 -1.94 0.95
C SER A 25 -3.10 -1.35 2.36
N GLY A 26 -3.85 -1.98 3.28
CA GLY A 26 -3.80 -1.60 4.70
C GLY A 26 -2.41 -1.76 5.33
N GLY A 27 -1.57 -2.66 4.82
CA GLY A 27 -0.25 -2.99 5.38
C GLY A 27 0.96 -2.50 4.58
N HIS A 28 0.78 -2.18 3.30
CA HIS A 28 1.89 -1.82 2.40
C HIS A 28 1.43 -0.84 1.33
N ASN A 29 2.26 0.19 1.10
CA ASN A 29 2.17 1.08 -0.04
C ASN A 29 3.44 0.89 -0.87
N LEU A 30 3.30 0.67 -2.17
CA LEU A 30 4.43 0.47 -3.06
C LEU A 30 4.20 1.23 -4.37
N LEU A 31 5.18 2.05 -4.75
CA LEU A 31 5.23 2.72 -6.05
C LEU A 31 6.32 2.06 -6.89
N ILE A 32 5.95 1.54 -8.05
CA ILE A 32 6.87 0.88 -8.98
C ILE A 32 6.66 1.36 -10.42
N VAL A 33 7.74 1.41 -11.18
CA VAL A 33 7.69 1.37 -12.65
C VAL A 33 7.80 -0.08 -13.06
N ALA A 34 6.79 -0.58 -13.79
CA ALA A 34 6.81 -1.90 -14.39
C ALA A 34 7.28 -1.75 -15.84
N HIS A 35 8.54 -2.14 -16.10
CA HIS A 35 9.15 -2.08 -17.43
C HIS A 35 8.72 -3.26 -18.31
N ASN A 36 8.62 -4.43 -17.69
CA ASN A 36 8.14 -5.66 -18.28
C ASN A 36 7.77 -6.63 -17.15
N LEU A 37 7.19 -7.78 -17.49
CA LEU A 37 6.95 -8.85 -16.52
C LEU A 37 8.28 -9.28 -15.88
N GLY A 38 8.33 -9.29 -14.55
CA GLY A 38 9.55 -9.57 -13.79
C GLY A 38 10.62 -8.47 -13.85
N GLN A 39 10.32 -7.28 -14.40
CA GLN A 39 11.27 -6.16 -14.48
C GLN A 39 10.63 -4.90 -13.87
N TYR A 40 10.94 -4.66 -12.60
CA TYR A 40 10.34 -3.59 -11.81
C TYR A 40 11.41 -2.68 -11.20
N THR A 41 11.14 -1.38 -11.22
CA THR A 41 11.91 -0.38 -10.49
C THR A 41 11.04 0.18 -9.37
N GLN A 42 11.48 0.03 -8.12
CA GLN A 42 10.77 0.58 -6.97
C GLN A 42 11.12 2.05 -6.78
N LEU A 43 10.13 2.93 -6.94
CA LEU A 43 10.27 4.37 -6.72
C LEU A 43 10.11 4.74 -5.24
N GLY A 44 9.24 4.02 -4.52
CA GLY A 44 8.97 4.30 -3.11
C GLY A 44 8.18 3.19 -2.43
N THR A 45 8.28 3.13 -1.10
CA THR A 45 7.58 2.14 -0.28
C THR A 45 7.19 2.70 1.09
N THR A 46 6.35 2.00 1.84
CA THR A 46 6.13 2.30 3.26
C THR A 46 7.43 2.09 4.04
N ILE A 47 7.90 3.11 4.75
CA ILE A 47 9.16 3.06 5.53
C ILE A 47 8.94 2.79 7.02
N ASP A 48 7.75 3.06 7.54
CA ASP A 48 7.40 2.86 8.95
C ASP A 48 6.06 2.12 9.10
N ASP A 49 5.00 2.82 9.49
CA ASP A 49 3.69 2.29 9.77
C ASP A 49 2.79 2.45 8.57
N ALA A 50 2.05 1.39 8.23
CA ALA A 50 1.00 1.47 7.24
C ALA A 50 -0.28 2.12 7.82
N ILE A 51 -1.17 2.55 6.93
CA ILE A 51 -2.45 3.17 7.28
C ILE A 51 -3.26 2.25 8.20
N GLY A 52 -3.37 0.96 7.86
CA GLY A 52 -4.12 -0.01 8.67
C GLY A 52 -3.55 -0.16 10.08
N GLU A 53 -2.23 -0.12 10.24
CA GLU A 53 -1.60 -0.20 11.57
C GLU A 53 -1.85 1.07 12.41
N ALA A 54 -2.05 2.22 11.77
CA ALA A 54 -2.50 3.43 12.45
C ALA A 54 -3.93 3.30 12.98
N PHE A 55 -4.83 2.70 12.20
CA PHE A 55 -6.18 2.36 12.66
C PHE A 55 -6.16 1.35 13.82
N ASP A 56 -5.40 0.26 13.69
CA ASP A 56 -5.32 -0.78 14.73
C ASP A 56 -4.77 -0.26 16.06
N LYS A 57 -3.73 0.58 16.03
CA LYS A 57 -3.20 1.18 17.27
C LYS A 57 -4.17 2.18 17.88
N THR A 58 -4.84 2.99 17.06
CA THR A 58 -5.85 3.94 17.53
C THR A 58 -7.02 3.22 18.18
N ALA A 59 -7.54 2.15 17.57
CA ALA A 59 -8.60 1.32 18.13
C ALA A 59 -8.22 0.76 19.51
N LYS A 60 -6.99 0.25 19.64
CA LYS A 60 -6.45 -0.24 20.93
C LYS A 60 -6.36 0.86 21.98
N TRP A 61 -5.91 2.06 21.62
CA TRP A 61 -5.81 3.17 22.58
C TRP A 61 -7.16 3.74 22.99
N LEU A 62 -8.18 3.61 22.14
CA LEU A 62 -9.56 3.98 22.45
C LEU A 62 -10.33 2.87 23.20
N GLY A 63 -9.71 1.72 23.49
CA GLY A 63 -10.35 0.62 24.21
C GLY A 63 -11.48 -0.04 23.43
N LEU A 64 -11.36 -0.11 22.10
CA LEU A 64 -12.34 -0.74 21.21
C LEU A 64 -12.17 -2.26 21.15
N ASP A 65 -13.25 -2.96 20.81
CA ASP A 65 -13.17 -4.38 20.47
C ASP A 65 -12.45 -4.58 19.13
N MET A 66 -11.44 -5.44 19.14
CA MET A 66 -10.57 -5.72 17.98
C MET A 66 -11.01 -6.97 17.20
N SER A 67 -12.17 -7.56 17.52
CA SER A 67 -12.68 -8.79 16.89
C SER A 67 -12.82 -8.72 15.36
N ARG A 68 -13.03 -7.52 14.78
CA ARG A 68 -13.23 -7.31 13.34
C ARG A 68 -12.12 -6.47 12.65
N SER A 69 -10.98 -6.28 13.31
CA SER A 69 -9.90 -5.31 13.01
C SER A 69 -10.20 -3.87 13.46
N GLY A 70 -9.16 -3.06 13.65
CA GLY A 70 -9.29 -1.73 14.25
C GLY A 70 -9.86 -0.66 13.31
N GLY A 71 -9.75 -0.85 12.00
CA GLY A 71 -10.36 0.06 11.00
C GLY A 71 -11.88 0.17 11.15
N PRO A 72 -12.63 -0.94 10.98
CA PRO A 72 -14.09 -0.95 11.16
C PRO A 72 -14.53 -0.50 12.55
N ALA A 73 -13.79 -0.86 13.60
CA ALA A 73 -14.12 -0.46 14.97
C ALA A 73 -14.02 1.06 15.16
N VAL A 74 -12.96 1.69 14.62
CA VAL A 74 -12.81 3.16 14.64
C VAL A 74 -13.87 3.82 13.78
N GLU A 75 -14.20 3.25 12.61
CA GLU A 75 -15.23 3.78 11.71
C GLU A 75 -16.62 3.77 12.35
N GLU A 76 -16.98 2.71 13.07
CA GLU A 76 -18.26 2.62 13.78
C GLU A 76 -18.35 3.68 14.88
N LEU A 77 -17.30 3.83 15.70
CA LEU A 77 -17.26 4.83 16.77
C LEU A 77 -17.23 6.27 16.21
N ALA A 78 -16.56 6.50 15.08
CA ALA A 78 -16.46 7.81 14.45
C ALA A 78 -17.82 8.36 13.98
N LEU A 79 -18.82 7.52 13.75
CA LEU A 79 -20.19 7.96 13.42
C LEU A 79 -20.85 8.74 14.56
N GLU A 80 -20.40 8.54 15.79
CA GLU A 80 -20.94 9.19 16.99
C GLU A 80 -20.24 10.51 17.33
N GLY A 81 -19.14 10.86 16.66
CA GLY A 81 -18.23 11.93 17.06
C GLY A 81 -18.17 13.12 16.09
N ASP A 82 -17.59 14.23 16.57
CA ASP A 82 -17.27 15.39 15.73
C ASP A 82 -15.87 15.28 15.11
N GLY A 83 -15.81 15.30 13.77
CA GLY A 83 -14.59 15.22 12.98
C GLY A 83 -13.67 16.44 13.04
N GLU A 84 -14.13 17.56 13.61
CA GLU A 84 -13.35 18.80 13.78
C GLU A 84 -12.90 19.03 15.24
N SER A 85 -13.23 18.10 16.14
CA SER A 85 -12.98 18.18 17.58
C SER A 85 -11.49 18.14 17.96
N VAL A 86 -10.66 17.48 17.16
CA VAL A 86 -9.20 17.41 17.34
C VAL A 86 -8.47 17.87 16.09
N LYS A 87 -7.62 18.88 16.23
CA LYS A 87 -6.77 19.38 15.14
C LYS A 87 -5.48 18.59 15.07
N PHE A 88 -5.32 17.84 13.99
CA PHE A 88 -4.08 17.16 13.66
C PHE A 88 -3.30 17.95 12.57
N SER A 89 -1.97 17.81 12.59
CA SER A 89 -1.02 18.47 11.70
C SER A 89 -0.36 17.45 10.74
N THR A 90 -0.22 17.83 9.47
CA THR A 90 0.24 16.93 8.40
C THR A 90 1.75 16.67 8.54
N PRO A 91 2.22 15.43 8.81
CA PRO A 91 3.65 15.13 8.85
C PRO A 91 4.25 15.14 7.43
N MET A 92 5.56 15.38 7.29
CA MET A 92 6.35 15.13 6.06
C MET A 92 6.23 16.06 4.83
N LYS A 93 6.02 17.37 4.99
CA LYS A 93 6.16 18.32 3.86
C LYS A 93 7.59 18.51 3.30
N GLN A 94 8.63 17.97 3.96
CA GLN A 94 10.02 18.36 3.69
C GLN A 94 10.85 17.32 2.89
N HIS A 95 10.38 16.07 2.72
CA HIS A 95 11.15 15.03 2.04
C HIS A 95 10.79 14.92 0.56
N LYS A 96 11.82 14.97 -0.30
CA LYS A 96 11.71 14.88 -1.76
C LYS A 96 11.63 13.44 -2.30
N ASP A 97 11.39 12.44 -1.46
CA ASP A 97 11.33 11.03 -1.86
C ASP A 97 9.92 10.59 -2.30
N CYS A 98 9.73 9.34 -2.72
CA CYS A 98 8.40 8.76 -2.99
C CYS A 98 7.93 7.82 -1.87
N ASN A 99 8.53 7.91 -0.69
CA ASN A 99 8.24 7.01 0.43
C ASN A 99 6.99 7.44 1.20
N PHE A 100 6.30 6.45 1.75
CA PHE A 100 5.11 6.65 2.56
C PHE A 100 5.47 6.47 4.03
N SER A 101 5.11 7.46 4.85
CA SER A 101 5.17 7.30 6.30
C SER A 101 3.95 7.89 6.99
N TYR A 102 3.45 7.11 7.95
CA TYR A 102 2.28 7.45 8.74
C TYR A 102 2.52 7.39 10.26
N ALA A 103 3.76 7.13 10.72
CA ALA A 103 4.02 7.03 12.17
C ALA A 103 3.79 8.35 12.92
N GLY A 104 4.03 9.50 12.28
CA GLY A 104 3.82 10.83 12.88
C GLY A 104 2.36 11.12 13.26
N LEU A 105 1.40 10.39 12.69
CA LEU A 105 -0.02 10.48 13.05
C LEU A 105 -0.31 9.85 14.41
N LYS A 106 0.34 8.73 14.71
CA LYS A 106 0.16 7.99 15.97
C LYS A 106 0.53 8.85 17.18
N THR A 107 1.62 9.60 17.09
CA THR A 107 2.04 10.51 18.17
C THR A 107 0.96 11.55 18.47
N GLN A 108 0.34 12.13 17.44
CA GLN A 108 -0.66 13.16 17.63
C GLN A 108 -1.97 12.59 18.20
N VAL A 109 -2.37 11.39 17.76
CA VAL A 109 -3.52 10.67 18.34
C VAL A 109 -3.27 10.35 19.81
N ARG A 110 -2.08 9.84 20.14
CA ARG A 110 -1.69 9.54 21.51
C ARG A 110 -1.75 10.79 22.40
N LEU A 111 -1.22 11.92 21.93
CA LEU A 111 -1.28 13.19 22.65
C LEU A 111 -2.73 13.67 22.85
N ALA A 112 -3.62 13.46 21.87
CA ALA A 112 -5.04 13.78 22.01
C ALA A 112 -5.73 12.90 23.08
N ILE A 113 -5.43 11.60 23.10
CA ILE A 113 -5.94 10.65 24.10
C ILE A 113 -5.45 11.00 25.51
N GLU A 114 -4.15 11.29 25.65
CA GLU A 114 -3.55 11.73 26.92
C GLU A 114 -4.18 13.05 27.40
N SER A 115 -4.43 14.01 26.50
CA SER A 115 -5.06 15.29 26.85
C SER A 115 -6.50 15.16 27.36
N ARG A 116 -7.21 14.09 26.97
CA ARG A 116 -8.58 13.79 27.40
C ARG A 116 -8.63 12.76 28.54
N ASN A 117 -7.49 12.38 29.13
CA ASN A 117 -7.38 11.38 30.21
C ASN A 117 -8.06 10.03 29.89
N ILE A 118 -8.03 9.62 28.62
CA ILE A 118 -8.65 8.36 28.19
C ILE A 118 -7.72 7.18 28.51
N ASP A 119 -8.22 6.21 29.29
CA ASP A 119 -7.54 4.93 29.51
C ASP A 119 -8.07 3.83 28.58
N GLY A 120 -7.25 3.44 27.60
CA GLY A 120 -7.56 2.36 26.66
C GLY A 120 -7.65 0.96 27.29
N LYS A 121 -7.27 0.78 28.56
CA LYS A 121 -7.50 -0.47 29.30
C LYS A 121 -8.97 -0.65 29.69
N ILE A 122 -9.73 0.44 29.77
CA ILE A 122 -11.15 0.40 30.08
C ILE A 122 -11.91 0.19 28.76
N PRO A 123 -12.64 -0.93 28.61
CA PRO A 123 -13.43 -1.18 27.41
C PRO A 123 -14.46 -0.08 27.19
N ILE A 124 -14.73 0.27 25.93
CA ILE A 124 -15.73 1.28 25.60
C ILE A 124 -17.15 0.95 26.10
N SER A 125 -17.45 -0.32 26.38
CA SER A 125 -18.71 -0.74 26.99
C SER A 125 -18.85 -0.33 28.47
N SER A 126 -17.75 0.01 29.14
CA SER A 126 -17.68 0.21 30.59
C SER A 126 -17.35 1.65 30.98
N VAL A 127 -17.30 2.58 30.01
CA VAL A 127 -16.99 3.99 30.26
C VAL A 127 -18.25 4.85 30.43
N SER A 128 -18.07 6.03 31.02
CA SER A 128 -19.13 7.04 31.11
C SER A 128 -19.55 7.55 29.72
N SER A 129 -20.74 8.13 29.62
CA SER A 129 -21.21 8.79 28.39
C SER A 129 -20.27 9.91 27.91
N GLN A 130 -19.68 10.65 28.85
CA GLN A 130 -18.73 11.72 28.55
C GLN A 130 -17.42 11.18 27.97
N ASP A 131 -16.92 10.07 28.51
CA ASP A 131 -15.72 9.39 27.98
C ASP A 131 -16.00 8.79 26.61
N ARG A 132 -17.18 8.18 26.41
CA ARG A 132 -17.57 7.63 25.11
C ARG A 132 -17.61 8.71 24.04
N SER A 133 -18.23 9.85 24.32
CA SER A 133 -18.25 11.00 23.40
C SER A 133 -16.84 11.52 23.12
N SER A 134 -15.97 11.58 24.12
CA SER A 134 -14.58 12.01 23.95
C SER A 134 -13.77 11.04 23.08
N ARG A 135 -14.00 9.73 23.22
CA ARG A 135 -13.42 8.70 22.35
C ARG A 135 -13.97 8.80 20.93
N ALA A 136 -15.27 9.04 20.79
CA ALA A 136 -15.94 9.21 19.50
C ALA A 136 -15.40 10.40 18.71
N ASP A 137 -15.24 11.55 19.36
CA ASP A 137 -14.62 12.74 18.78
C ASP A 137 -13.20 12.47 18.27
N ILE A 138 -12.39 11.78 19.07
CA ILE A 138 -11.02 11.43 18.67
C ILE A 138 -11.05 10.45 17.48
N ALA A 139 -11.95 9.47 17.48
CA ALA A 139 -12.12 8.53 16.37
C ALA A 139 -12.54 9.25 15.08
N ALA A 140 -13.54 10.13 15.17
CA ALA A 140 -14.05 10.91 14.04
C ALA A 140 -12.99 11.86 13.49
N SER A 141 -12.32 12.61 14.37
CA SER A 141 -11.25 13.54 13.98
C SER A 141 -10.06 12.79 13.39
N PHE A 142 -9.69 11.63 13.96
CA PHE A 142 -8.62 10.80 13.44
C PHE A 142 -8.97 10.24 12.07
N GLN A 143 -10.17 9.70 11.89
CA GLN A 143 -10.60 9.15 10.60
C GLN A 143 -10.65 10.23 9.52
N SER A 144 -11.29 11.38 9.81
CA SER A 144 -11.35 12.51 8.88
C SER A 144 -9.95 12.99 8.50
N PHE A 145 -9.09 13.16 9.50
CA PHE A 145 -7.71 13.58 9.27
C PHE A 145 -6.90 12.54 8.50
N MET A 146 -6.99 11.26 8.87
CA MET A 146 -6.31 10.16 8.18
C MET A 146 -6.71 10.09 6.72
N GLN A 147 -8.01 10.20 6.42
CA GLN A 147 -8.48 10.22 5.03
C GLN A 147 -7.88 11.41 4.28
N ARG A 148 -7.89 12.60 4.88
CA ARG A 148 -7.31 13.80 4.27
C ARG A 148 -5.80 13.68 4.05
N VAL A 149 -5.05 13.26 5.06
CA VAL A 149 -3.59 13.12 4.98
C VAL A 149 -3.18 11.98 4.06
N ALA A 150 -3.84 10.83 4.13
CA ALA A 150 -3.57 9.73 3.23
C ALA A 150 -3.81 10.14 1.78
N VAL A 151 -4.91 10.82 1.49
CA VAL A 151 -5.19 11.34 0.14
C VAL A 151 -4.12 12.34 -0.29
N LEU A 152 -3.79 13.34 0.53
CA LEU A 152 -2.77 14.34 0.19
C LEU A 152 -1.38 13.72 -0.02
N HIS A 153 -0.97 12.80 0.86
CA HIS A 153 0.29 12.08 0.71
C HIS A 153 0.28 11.23 -0.56
N LEU A 154 -0.80 10.51 -0.83
CA LEU A 154 -0.93 9.73 -2.05
C LEU A 154 -0.85 10.61 -3.30
N GLU A 155 -1.53 11.76 -3.32
CA GLU A 155 -1.46 12.73 -4.41
C GLU A 155 -0.03 13.25 -4.62
N GLU A 156 0.63 13.76 -3.57
CA GLU A 156 1.99 14.31 -3.64
C GLU A 156 3.02 13.27 -4.07
N ARG A 157 2.96 12.04 -3.53
CA ARG A 157 3.87 10.96 -3.92
C ARG A 157 3.57 10.44 -5.31
N CYS A 158 2.30 10.40 -5.71
CA CYS A 158 1.91 9.99 -7.06
C CYS A 158 2.38 11.00 -8.10
N GLU A 159 2.20 12.30 -7.88
CA GLU A 159 2.67 13.36 -8.79
C GLU A 159 4.19 13.27 -8.99
N ARG A 160 4.94 13.13 -7.90
CA ARG A 160 6.39 12.93 -7.97
C ARG A 160 6.80 11.63 -8.65
N ALA A 161 6.09 10.54 -8.36
CA ALA A 161 6.35 9.25 -8.98
C ALA A 161 6.10 9.29 -10.49
N ILE A 162 5.09 10.04 -10.94
CA ILE A 162 4.84 10.28 -12.36
C ILE A 162 6.00 11.06 -12.98
N GLU A 163 6.46 12.15 -12.34
CA GLU A 163 7.62 12.91 -12.84
C GLU A 163 8.88 12.02 -12.97
N TRP A 164 9.15 11.17 -11.98
CA TRP A 164 10.29 10.26 -12.02
C TRP A 164 10.10 9.15 -13.04
N ALA A 165 8.92 8.56 -13.12
CA ALA A 165 8.60 7.52 -14.07
C ALA A 165 8.75 8.02 -15.51
N LEU A 166 8.27 9.22 -15.83
CA LEU A 166 8.40 9.82 -17.16
C LEU A 166 9.85 10.19 -17.51
N LYS A 167 10.71 10.47 -16.51
CA LYS A 167 12.16 10.63 -16.74
C LYS A 167 12.85 9.31 -17.05
N ILE A 168 12.43 8.23 -16.39
CA ILE A 168 12.99 6.89 -16.61
C ILE A 168 12.48 6.31 -17.94
N GLU A 169 11.17 6.39 -18.17
CA GLU A 169 10.46 5.87 -19.33
C GLU A 169 9.41 6.87 -19.85
N PRO A 170 9.77 7.73 -20.83
CA PRO A 170 8.85 8.73 -21.38
C PRO A 170 7.62 8.14 -22.10
N SER A 171 7.65 6.84 -22.38
CA SER A 171 6.58 6.12 -23.09
C SER A 171 5.40 5.72 -22.19
N ILE A 172 5.51 5.88 -20.87
CA ILE A 172 4.46 5.53 -19.91
C ILE A 172 3.20 6.37 -20.18
N LYS A 173 2.06 5.68 -20.33
CA LYS A 173 0.74 6.29 -20.54
C LYS A 173 -0.26 5.98 -19.43
N HIS A 174 0.03 4.98 -18.60
CA HIS A 174 -0.92 4.45 -17.63
C HIS A 174 -0.35 4.48 -16.22
N LEU A 175 -1.20 4.87 -15.26
CA LEU A 175 -1.01 4.60 -13.84
C LEU A 175 -2.01 3.52 -13.40
N VAL A 176 -1.51 2.39 -12.93
CA VAL A 176 -2.30 1.32 -12.32
C VAL A 176 -2.40 1.58 -10.82
N VAL A 177 -3.61 1.58 -10.26
CA VAL A 177 -3.83 1.68 -8.82
C VAL A 177 -4.61 0.48 -8.32
N SER A 178 -3.98 -0.34 -7.46
CA SER A 178 -4.54 -1.60 -6.95
C SER A 178 -4.34 -1.72 -5.44
N GLY A 179 -5.07 -2.64 -4.80
CA GLY A 179 -5.04 -2.87 -3.34
C GLY A 179 -6.31 -2.41 -2.61
N GLY A 180 -6.48 -2.84 -1.35
CA GLY A 180 -7.72 -2.60 -0.59
C GLY A 180 -8.09 -1.11 -0.45
N VAL A 181 -7.10 -0.22 -0.27
CA VAL A 181 -7.36 1.23 -0.15
C VAL A 181 -7.72 1.84 -1.50
N ALA A 182 -7.25 1.25 -2.60
CA ALA A 182 -7.65 1.64 -3.95
C ALA A 182 -9.14 1.43 -4.20
N SER A 183 -9.89 0.68 -3.39
CA SER A 183 -11.35 0.54 -3.53
C SER A 183 -12.13 1.80 -3.14
N ASN A 184 -11.50 2.73 -2.41
CA ASN A 184 -12.15 3.96 -1.94
C ASN A 184 -12.40 4.94 -3.10
N LYS A 185 -13.66 5.31 -3.31
CA LYS A 185 -14.09 6.20 -4.42
C LYS A 185 -13.45 7.59 -4.35
N THR A 186 -13.29 8.15 -3.16
CA THR A 186 -12.67 9.47 -2.96
C THR A 186 -11.20 9.44 -3.35
N VAL A 187 -10.46 8.41 -2.92
CA VAL A 187 -9.06 8.21 -3.29
C VAL A 187 -8.92 8.05 -4.81
N ARG A 188 -9.76 7.22 -5.44
CA ARG A 188 -9.77 7.05 -6.91
C ARG A 188 -9.97 8.37 -7.64
N ALA A 189 -11.00 9.14 -7.27
CA ALA A 189 -11.32 10.40 -7.92
C ALA A 189 -10.18 11.44 -7.82
N ARG A 190 -9.49 11.46 -6.67
CA ARG A 190 -8.35 12.33 -6.43
C ARG A 190 -7.12 11.94 -7.22
N LEU A 191 -6.79 10.65 -7.25
CA LEU A 191 -5.70 10.15 -8.08
C LEU A 191 -5.97 10.34 -9.57
N ASP A 192 -7.23 10.19 -10.01
CA ASP A 192 -7.63 10.45 -11.40
C ASP A 192 -7.36 11.91 -11.81
N GLN A 193 -7.60 12.87 -10.91
CA GLN A 193 -7.26 14.29 -11.15
C GLN A 193 -5.74 14.48 -11.33
N VAL A 194 -4.91 13.86 -10.49
CA VAL A 194 -3.44 13.94 -10.58
C VAL A 194 -2.94 13.32 -11.88
N VAL A 195 -3.49 12.16 -12.26
CA VAL A 195 -3.12 11.42 -13.47
C VAL A 195 -3.50 12.19 -14.72
N LYS A 196 -4.72 12.73 -14.79
CA LYS A 196 -5.19 13.56 -15.91
C LYS A 196 -4.39 14.84 -16.08
N LYS A 197 -3.98 15.48 -14.99
CA LYS A 197 -3.11 16.67 -15.02
C LYS A 197 -1.77 16.38 -15.72
N ASN A 198 -1.30 15.14 -15.66
CA ASN A 198 -0.05 14.68 -16.26
C ASN A 198 -0.24 13.95 -17.61
N ASN A 199 -1.41 14.04 -18.24
CA ASN A 199 -1.75 13.37 -19.52
C ASN A 199 -1.61 11.83 -19.50
N LEU A 200 -1.81 11.22 -18.34
CA LEU A 200 -1.85 9.78 -18.17
C LEU A 200 -3.29 9.28 -18.05
N GLN A 201 -3.48 7.96 -18.11
CA GLN A 201 -4.76 7.29 -17.87
C GLN A 201 -4.71 6.45 -16.59
N LEU A 202 -5.74 6.58 -15.75
CA LEU A 202 -5.85 5.82 -14.51
C LEU A 202 -6.53 4.48 -14.78
N VAL A 203 -5.86 3.40 -14.43
CA VAL A 203 -6.40 2.03 -14.50
C VAL A 203 -6.58 1.50 -13.08
N CYS A 204 -7.83 1.27 -12.68
CA CYS A 204 -8.16 0.67 -11.39
C CYS A 204 -8.93 -0.64 -11.60
N PRO A 205 -8.41 -1.79 -11.15
CA PRO A 205 -9.18 -3.03 -11.13
C PRO A 205 -10.50 -2.87 -10.33
N PRO A 206 -11.51 -3.72 -10.60
CA PRO A 206 -12.71 -3.77 -9.79
C PRO A 206 -12.38 -4.13 -8.34
N PRO A 207 -13.15 -3.66 -7.34
CA PRO A 207 -12.85 -3.91 -5.93
C PRO A 207 -12.63 -5.38 -5.56
N SER A 208 -13.36 -6.30 -6.20
CA SER A 208 -13.21 -7.75 -6.02
C SER A 208 -11.83 -8.30 -6.42
N LEU A 209 -11.11 -7.60 -7.30
CA LEU A 209 -9.77 -7.96 -7.74
C LEU A 209 -8.67 -7.13 -7.07
N CYS A 210 -9.03 -6.09 -6.31
CA CYS A 210 -8.08 -5.27 -5.55
C CYS A 210 -7.64 -5.90 -4.22
N THR A 211 -8.45 -6.80 -3.66
CA THR A 211 -8.11 -7.57 -2.45
C THR A 211 -7.45 -8.89 -2.84
N ASP A 212 -6.77 -9.54 -1.89
CA ASP A 212 -6.11 -10.82 -2.16
C ASP A 212 -7.11 -11.89 -2.64
N ASN A 213 -6.88 -12.43 -3.85
CA ASN A 213 -7.73 -13.43 -4.48
C ASN A 213 -6.92 -14.42 -5.33
N GLY A 214 -7.49 -15.58 -5.67
CA GLY A 214 -6.82 -16.59 -6.50
C GLY A 214 -6.67 -16.18 -7.97
N VAL A 215 -7.55 -15.30 -8.47
CA VAL A 215 -7.57 -14.88 -9.89
C VAL A 215 -6.29 -14.10 -10.25
N MET A 216 -5.85 -13.18 -9.40
CA MET A 216 -4.60 -12.43 -9.62
C MET A 216 -3.38 -13.35 -9.68
N VAL A 217 -3.36 -14.42 -8.88
CA VAL A 217 -2.25 -15.40 -8.86
C VAL A 217 -2.27 -16.22 -10.14
N ALA A 218 -3.43 -16.75 -10.53
CA ALA A 218 -3.59 -17.52 -11.77
C ALA A 218 -3.22 -16.69 -13.00
N TRP A 219 -3.67 -15.43 -13.07
CA TRP A 219 -3.34 -14.52 -14.18
C TRP A 219 -1.83 -14.24 -14.27
N THR A 220 -1.17 -14.01 -13.13
CA THR A 220 0.29 -13.82 -13.09
C THR A 220 1.03 -15.06 -13.56
N GLY A 221 0.54 -16.25 -13.22
CA GLY A 221 1.05 -17.51 -13.75
C GLY A 221 0.89 -17.62 -15.27
N ILE A 222 -0.27 -17.25 -15.82
CA ILE A 222 -0.52 -17.25 -17.27
C ILE A 222 0.41 -16.28 -18.01
N GLU A 223 0.59 -15.07 -17.48
CA GLU A 223 1.51 -14.06 -18.06
C GLU A 223 2.96 -14.57 -18.05
N ASN A 224 3.41 -15.20 -16.95
CA ASN A 224 4.75 -15.80 -16.88
C ASN A 224 4.89 -17.00 -17.83
N PHE A 225 3.89 -17.88 -17.90
CA PHE A 225 3.89 -19.02 -18.81
C PHE A 225 3.98 -18.59 -20.28
N ARG A 226 3.24 -17.54 -20.67
CA ARG A 226 3.31 -16.96 -22.03
C ARG A 226 4.68 -16.38 -22.37
N MET A 227 5.42 -15.92 -21.37
CA MET A 227 6.81 -15.46 -21.50
C MET A 227 7.83 -16.61 -21.45
N GLY A 228 7.38 -17.87 -21.43
CA GLY A 228 8.23 -19.05 -21.33
C GLY A 228 8.83 -19.27 -19.94
N ARG A 229 8.32 -18.57 -18.90
CA ARG A 229 8.78 -18.70 -17.53
C ARG A 229 7.90 -19.69 -16.76
N TYR A 230 8.30 -20.94 -16.77
CA TYR A 230 7.67 -22.00 -16.01
C TYR A 230 8.72 -23.04 -15.61
N ASP A 231 8.49 -23.68 -14.47
CA ASP A 231 9.25 -24.86 -14.11
C ASP A 231 8.68 -26.08 -14.85
N PRO A 232 9.52 -27.02 -15.31
CA PRO A 232 9.04 -28.24 -15.93
C PRO A 232 8.14 -29.00 -14.94
N PRO A 233 7.12 -29.72 -15.43
CA PRO A 233 6.29 -30.53 -14.55
C PRO A 233 7.19 -31.54 -13.81
N PRO A 234 6.92 -31.80 -12.52
CA PRO A 234 7.71 -32.75 -11.74
C PRO A 234 7.65 -34.13 -12.41
N PRO A 235 8.73 -34.94 -12.32
CA PRO A 235 8.72 -36.32 -12.79
C PRO A 235 7.60 -37.14 -12.14
N VAL A 236 7.06 -38.13 -12.87
CA VAL A 236 5.98 -39.00 -12.38
C VAL A 236 6.38 -39.79 -11.13
N ASP A 237 7.69 -40.01 -10.94
CA ASP A 237 8.26 -40.81 -9.86
C ASP A 237 8.84 -39.97 -8.71
N ASP A 238 8.61 -38.65 -8.70
CA ASP A 238 9.12 -37.76 -7.66
C ASP A 238 8.28 -37.95 -6.38
N PRO A 239 8.86 -38.35 -5.23
CA PRO A 239 8.13 -38.43 -3.98
C PRO A 239 7.48 -37.08 -3.66
N GLU A 240 6.20 -37.08 -3.28
CA GLU A 240 5.25 -35.95 -3.22
C GLU A 240 5.66 -34.71 -2.37
N ASP A 241 6.88 -34.63 -1.87
CA ASP A 241 7.36 -33.52 -1.05
C ASP A 241 8.17 -32.50 -1.88
N PHE A 242 7.51 -31.84 -2.83
CA PHE A 242 8.11 -30.67 -3.49
C PHE A 242 8.23 -29.52 -2.48
N LEU A 243 9.44 -29.30 -1.98
CA LEU A 243 9.75 -28.25 -1.02
C LEU A 243 9.72 -26.88 -1.70
N PHE A 244 8.66 -26.11 -1.46
CA PHE A 244 8.60 -24.71 -1.87
C PHE A 244 9.44 -23.83 -0.94
N ASP A 245 10.41 -23.10 -1.52
CA ASP A 245 11.14 -22.03 -0.82
C ASP A 245 10.21 -20.83 -0.59
N LEU A 246 9.55 -20.82 0.57
CA LEU A 246 8.70 -19.70 0.98
C LEU A 246 9.57 -18.51 1.36
N ARG A 247 9.32 -17.37 0.71
CA ARG A 247 10.05 -16.11 0.95
C ARG A 247 9.14 -15.07 1.57
N PRO A 248 9.09 -14.93 2.91
CA PRO A 248 8.23 -13.97 3.58
C PRO A 248 8.55 -12.51 3.22
N ARG A 249 9.82 -12.23 2.86
CA ARG A 249 10.29 -10.90 2.45
C ARG A 249 10.97 -10.99 1.10
N TRP A 250 10.17 -10.77 0.06
CA TRP A 250 10.62 -10.83 -1.32
C TRP A 250 10.37 -9.49 -2.03
N PRO A 251 11.41 -8.66 -2.22
CA PRO A 251 11.29 -7.39 -2.93
C PRO A 251 10.88 -7.60 -4.38
N LEU A 252 9.99 -6.76 -4.91
CA LEU A 252 9.50 -6.89 -6.28
C LEU A 252 10.53 -6.40 -7.32
N GLY A 253 11.20 -5.29 -7.02
CA GLY A 253 12.14 -4.65 -7.92
C GLY A 253 13.33 -4.06 -7.20
N GLU A 254 14.28 -3.56 -7.99
CA GLU A 254 15.43 -2.81 -7.47
C GLU A 254 15.02 -1.38 -7.13
N GLU A 255 15.63 -0.80 -6.11
CA GLU A 255 15.31 0.56 -5.67
C GLU A 255 15.89 1.59 -6.59
N TYR A 256 15.08 2.60 -6.92
CA TYR A 256 15.53 3.72 -7.72
C TYR A 256 16.60 4.53 -6.98
N ALA A 257 17.75 4.71 -7.62
CA ALA A 257 18.94 5.27 -6.99
C ALA A 257 18.73 6.70 -6.46
N GLU A 258 18.01 7.55 -7.20
CA GLU A 258 17.69 8.94 -6.78
C GLU A 258 16.60 9.00 -5.70
N GLY A 259 15.86 7.91 -5.49
CA GLY A 259 14.80 7.81 -4.48
C GLY A 259 15.25 7.29 -3.11
N ARG A 260 16.55 7.02 -2.93
CA ARG A 260 17.08 6.51 -1.65
C ARG A 260 16.94 7.56 -0.55
N SER A 261 16.10 7.26 0.43
CA SER A 261 15.94 8.07 1.63
C SER A 261 16.92 7.61 2.71
N GLU A 262 17.64 8.56 3.32
CA GLU A 262 18.49 8.31 4.50
C GLU A 262 17.68 7.89 5.74
N ALA A 263 16.36 8.14 5.75
CA ALA A 263 15.46 7.86 6.87
C ALA A 263 15.13 6.37 7.08
N ARG A 264 15.65 5.47 6.24
CA ARG A 264 15.36 4.05 6.35
C ARG A 264 16.09 3.42 7.53
N SER A 265 15.34 3.08 8.58
CA SER A 265 15.82 2.18 9.63
C SER A 265 16.12 0.82 8.98
N MET A 266 17.41 0.52 8.79
CA MET A 266 17.88 -0.70 8.15
C MET A 266 17.62 -1.92 9.02
N ARG A 267 16.41 -2.48 8.98
CA ARG A 267 16.21 -3.91 9.31
C ARG A 267 16.71 -4.76 8.14
N LYS A 268 18.04 -4.80 7.96
CA LYS A 268 18.77 -5.55 6.93
C LYS A 268 18.75 -7.08 7.10
N ALA A 269 18.10 -7.60 8.13
CA ALA A 269 18.10 -9.04 8.39
C ALA A 269 17.19 -9.77 7.39
N ARG A 270 17.81 -10.61 6.53
CA ARG A 270 17.18 -11.62 5.64
C ARG A 270 16.23 -11.06 4.58
N MET A 271 16.68 -10.13 3.73
CA MET A 271 15.98 -9.81 2.48
C MET A 271 16.49 -10.73 1.36
N HIS A 272 15.57 -11.42 0.68
CA HIS A 272 15.91 -12.18 -0.52
C HIS A 272 16.24 -11.23 -1.68
N PRO A 273 16.98 -11.69 -2.70
CA PRO A 273 17.14 -10.94 -3.94
C PRO A 273 15.78 -10.54 -4.53
N SER A 274 15.71 -9.37 -5.15
CA SER A 274 14.45 -8.94 -5.76
C SER A 274 14.03 -9.91 -6.87
N LEU A 275 12.73 -10.01 -7.13
CA LEU A 275 12.21 -10.78 -8.27
C LEU A 275 12.90 -10.36 -9.57
N THR A 276 13.10 -9.05 -9.75
CA THR A 276 13.81 -8.50 -10.92
C THR A 276 15.24 -9.01 -11.05
N SER A 277 16.00 -9.02 -9.95
CA SER A 277 17.36 -9.56 -9.93
C SER A 277 17.40 -11.05 -10.26
N ILE A 278 16.45 -11.84 -9.75
CA ILE A 278 16.38 -13.29 -10.02
C ILE A 278 16.07 -13.54 -11.50
N VAL A 279 15.06 -12.86 -12.04
CA VAL A 279 14.66 -13.00 -13.44
C VAL A 279 15.80 -12.61 -14.38
N GLN A 280 16.51 -11.51 -14.09
CA GLN A 280 17.67 -11.10 -14.89
C GLN A 280 18.81 -12.11 -14.83
N ALA A 281 19.05 -12.75 -13.67
CA ALA A 281 20.06 -13.78 -13.52
C ALA A 281 19.72 -15.04 -14.34
N SER A 282 18.46 -15.48 -14.34
CA SER A 282 18.00 -16.63 -15.12
C SER A 282 18.11 -16.39 -16.63
N VAL A 283 17.75 -15.19 -17.11
CA VAL A 283 17.88 -14.83 -18.54
C VAL A 283 19.35 -14.87 -18.99
N ARG A 284 20.30 -14.39 -18.16
CA ARG A 284 21.74 -14.42 -18.48
C ARG A 284 22.34 -15.83 -18.49
N GLN A 285 21.72 -16.80 -17.84
CA GLN A 285 22.17 -18.21 -17.86
C GLN A 285 21.67 -18.99 -19.08
N GLN A 286 20.66 -18.46 -19.79
CA GLN A 286 20.07 -19.09 -20.98
C GLN A 286 20.58 -18.51 -22.31
N SER A 287 21.36 -17.43 -22.26
CA SER A 287 21.99 -16.75 -23.40
C SER A 287 23.47 -17.07 -23.51
#